data_AF-A0A923XJ84-F1
#
_entry.id   AF-A0A923XJ84-F1
#
_cell.length_a   1.000
_cell.length_b   1.000
_cell.length_c   1.000
_cell.angle_alpha   90.00
_cell.angle_beta   90.00
_cell.angle_gamma   90.00
#
_symmetry.space_group_name_H-M   'P 1'
#
loop_
_entity.id
_entity.type
_entity.pdbx_description
1 polymer ?
#
loop_
_entity_poly.entity_id
_entity_poly.type
_entity_poly.pdbx_seq_one_letter_code
_entity_poly.pdbx_strand_id
1 'polypeptide(L)'
;MCGEIEEESRYEDDLYQRFLVHSRGAIARSPKGSGDLNGYLDGLFGEMLKRCVQDAQAADPADAYRRMAMQSLVLARLAGFLAGHVALNEDPLRKVMEAMMLGYAEANATPDVQDHGHDHGPGHDHGHSHHHGNH
;
A
#
# COMPACT_ATOMS: atom_id res chain seq x y z
N MET A 1 -23.15 -17.44 22.11
CA MET A 1 -22.59 -16.08 22.11
C MET A 1 -21.07 -16.04 22.40
N CYS A 2 -20.49 -16.92 23.23
CA CYS A 2 -19.03 -16.90 23.47
C CYS A 2 -18.16 -17.30 22.25
N GLY A 3 -18.72 -18.04 21.28
CA GLY A 3 -17.98 -18.43 20.07
C GLY A 3 -17.72 -17.26 19.11
N GLU A 4 -18.60 -16.26 19.05
CA GLU A 4 -18.47 -15.12 18.12
C GLU A 4 -17.36 -14.16 18.57
N ILE A 5 -17.21 -13.96 19.88
CA ILE A 5 -16.18 -13.08 20.46
C ILE A 5 -14.78 -13.69 20.30
N GLU A 6 -14.65 -15.01 20.50
CA GLU A 6 -13.38 -15.71 20.29
C GLU A 6 -12.98 -15.75 18.81
N GLU A 7 -13.95 -15.84 17.90
CA GLU A 7 -13.71 -15.81 16.45
C GLU A 7 -13.31 -14.41 15.96
N GLU A 8 -13.97 -13.36 16.44
CA GLU A 8 -13.64 -11.96 16.14
C GLU A 8 -12.23 -11.59 16.61
N SER A 9 -11.86 -11.96 17.85
CA SER A 9 -10.50 -11.73 18.38
C SER A 9 -9.42 -12.42 17.53
N ARG A 10 -9.67 -13.64 17.05
CA ARG A 10 -8.71 -14.36 16.19
C ARG A 10 -8.57 -13.70 14.82
N TYR A 11 -9.67 -13.21 14.26
CA TYR A 11 -9.64 -12.49 13.00
C TYR A 11 -8.88 -11.16 13.09
N GLU A 12 -9.07 -10.39 14.17
CA GLU A 12 -8.32 -9.15 14.42
C GLU A 12 -6.82 -9.41 14.60
N ASP A 13 -6.46 -10.47 15.31
CA ASP A 13 -5.07 -10.91 15.47
C ASP A 13 -4.43 -11.23 14.12
N ASP A 14 -5.12 -11.98 13.25
CA ASP A 14 -4.63 -12.33 11.91
C ASP A 14 -4.42 -11.08 11.04
N LEU A 15 -5.36 -10.13 11.07
CA LEU A 15 -5.23 -8.85 10.38
C LEU A 15 -4.04 -8.04 10.89
N TYR A 16 -3.84 -8.02 12.21
CA TYR A 16 -2.71 -7.31 12.82
C TYR A 16 -1.37 -7.96 12.45
N GLN A 17 -1.27 -9.29 12.47
CA GLN A 17 -0.06 -9.98 12.02
C GLN A 17 0.24 -9.71 10.55
N ARG A 18 -0.78 -9.74 9.69
CA ARG A 18 -0.64 -9.36 8.27
C ARG A 18 -0.11 -7.94 8.13
N PHE A 19 -0.70 -6.98 8.86
CA PHE A 19 -0.21 -5.60 8.90
C PHE A 19 1.28 -5.52 9.26
N LEU A 20 1.74 -6.24 10.29
CA LEU A 20 3.14 -6.23 10.71
C LEU A 20 4.08 -6.79 9.63
N VAL A 21 3.70 -7.88 8.96
CA VAL A 21 4.48 -8.49 7.87
C VAL A 21 4.60 -7.53 6.69
N HIS A 22 3.47 -6.98 6.23
CA HIS A 22 3.44 -6.04 5.11
C HIS A 22 4.24 -4.77 5.43
N SER A 23 4.08 -4.23 6.63
CA SER A 23 4.77 -3.01 7.06
C SER A 23 6.27 -3.17 7.09
N ARG A 24 6.78 -4.32 7.58
CA ARG A 24 8.22 -4.61 7.55
C ARG A 24 8.76 -4.62 6.11
N GLY A 25 8.04 -5.24 5.19
CA GLY A 25 8.40 -5.26 3.77
C GLY A 25 8.43 -3.87 3.16
N ALA A 26 7.40 -3.05 3.42
CA ALA A 26 7.32 -1.68 2.91
C ALA A 26 8.45 -0.79 3.48
N ILE A 27 8.66 -0.81 4.80
CA ILE A 27 9.72 -0.02 5.47
C ILE A 27 11.11 -0.41 4.95
N ALA A 28 11.36 -1.70 4.67
CA ALA A 28 12.63 -2.16 4.13
C ALA A 28 12.90 -1.66 2.71
N ARG A 29 11.85 -1.40 1.92
CA ARG A 29 11.94 -0.86 0.55
C ARG A 29 12.00 0.66 0.49
N SER A 30 11.56 1.38 1.53
CA SER A 30 11.56 2.84 1.52
C SER A 30 12.99 3.40 1.35
N PRO A 31 13.22 4.24 0.34
CA PRO A 31 14.52 4.86 0.10
C PRO A 31 14.87 5.81 1.26
N LYS A 32 16.12 5.78 1.70
CA LYS A 32 16.63 6.70 2.72
C LYS A 32 17.20 7.94 2.05
N GLY A 33 16.41 9.01 2.02
CA GLY A 33 16.88 10.35 1.65
C GLY A 33 17.33 10.48 0.19
N SER A 34 16.42 10.21 -0.74
CA SER A 34 16.63 10.59 -2.14
C SER A 34 16.50 12.12 -2.28
N GLY A 35 17.32 12.72 -3.16
CA GLY A 35 17.27 14.15 -3.45
C GLY A 35 16.11 14.58 -4.35
N ASP A 36 15.33 13.64 -4.89
CA ASP A 36 14.12 13.92 -5.67
C ASP A 36 12.84 13.81 -4.84
N LEU A 37 11.76 14.37 -5.38
CA LEU A 37 10.47 14.45 -4.71
C LEU A 37 9.87 13.06 -4.42
N ASN A 38 10.02 12.10 -5.33
CA ASN A 38 9.40 10.78 -5.18
C ASN A 38 10.07 10.02 -4.03
N GLY A 39 11.40 9.99 -3.96
CA GLY A 39 12.06 9.34 -2.85
C GLY A 39 11.93 10.10 -1.52
N TYR A 40 11.65 11.41 -1.55
CA TYR A 40 11.19 12.11 -0.34
C TYR A 40 9.82 11.59 0.12
N LEU A 41 8.85 11.47 -0.79
CA LEU A 41 7.49 10.98 -0.48
C LEU A 41 7.51 9.52 -0.01
N ASP A 42 8.30 8.65 -0.65
CA ASP A 42 8.46 7.26 -0.24
C ASP A 42 9.17 7.12 1.13
N GLY A 43 10.11 8.03 1.41
CA GLY A 43 10.75 8.15 2.72
C GLY A 43 9.75 8.57 3.80
N LEU A 44 8.95 9.60 3.52
CA LEU A 44 7.89 10.07 4.43
C LEU A 44 6.86 8.97 4.71
N PHE A 45 6.43 8.23 3.69
CA PHE A 45 5.55 7.08 3.85
C PHE A 45 6.15 6.03 4.79
N GLY A 46 7.42 5.65 4.57
CA GLY A 46 8.13 4.68 5.41
C GLY A 46 8.28 5.14 6.86
N GLU A 47 8.57 6.42 7.10
CA GLU A 47 8.67 6.99 8.44
C GLU A 47 7.32 6.98 9.17
N MET A 48 6.25 7.38 8.50
CA MET A 48 4.89 7.36 9.07
C MET A 48 4.43 5.94 9.36
N LEU A 49 4.67 5.00 8.44
CA LEU A 49 4.32 3.59 8.65
C LEU A 49 5.10 2.98 9.81
N LYS A 50 6.40 3.28 9.91
CA LYS A 50 7.24 2.87 11.04
C LYS A 50 6.69 3.42 12.35
N ARG A 51 6.26 4.68 12.38
CA ARG A 51 5.64 5.29 13.56
C ARG A 51 4.34 4.58 13.95
N CYS A 52 3.47 4.27 12.99
CA CYS A 52 2.24 3.52 13.25
C CYS A 52 2.52 2.15 13.89
N VAL A 53 3.48 1.39 13.32
CA VAL A 53 3.90 0.10 13.88
C VAL A 53 4.40 0.24 15.31
N GLN A 54 5.26 1.23 15.58
CA GLN A 54 5.80 1.46 16.93
C GLN A 54 4.72 1.82 17.95
N ASP A 55 3.81 2.72 17.58
CA ASP A 55 2.72 3.14 18.45
C ASP A 55 1.72 2.00 18.74
N ALA A 56 1.46 1.14 17.75
CA ALA A 56 0.62 -0.06 17.91
C ALA A 56 1.30 -1.12 18.79
N GLN A 57 2.59 -1.35 18.62
CA GLN A 57 3.37 -2.27 19.46
C GLN A 57 3.55 -1.79 20.91
N ALA A 58 3.49 -0.48 21.14
CA ALA A 58 3.51 0.11 22.48
C ALA A 58 2.13 0.09 23.17
N ALA A 59 1.08 -0.37 22.50
CA ALA A 59 -0.23 -0.60 23.12
C ALA A 59 -0.23 -1.86 23.97
N ASP A 60 -1.26 -2.01 24.81
CA ASP A 60 -1.63 -3.32 25.33
C ASP A 60 -1.89 -4.26 24.13
N PRO A 61 -1.42 -5.53 24.15
CA PRO A 61 -1.72 -6.49 23.09
C PRO A 61 -3.20 -6.54 22.70
N ALA A 62 -4.12 -6.44 23.67
CA ALA A 62 -5.56 -6.45 23.41
C ALA A 62 -6.06 -5.20 22.64
N ASP A 63 -5.29 -4.10 22.66
CA ASP A 63 -5.63 -2.84 21.99
C ASP A 63 -4.79 -2.60 20.72
N ALA A 64 -3.81 -3.45 20.41
CA ALA A 64 -2.85 -3.20 19.34
C ALA A 64 -3.51 -3.10 17.96
N TYR A 65 -4.42 -4.03 17.64
CA TYR A 65 -5.21 -3.98 16.41
C TYR A 65 -6.08 -2.73 16.36
N ARG A 66 -6.84 -2.47 17.44
CA ARG A 66 -7.71 -1.29 17.52
C ARG A 66 -6.94 0.01 17.35
N ARG A 67 -5.74 0.11 17.94
CA ARG A 67 -4.88 1.29 17.79
C ARG A 67 -4.45 1.47 16.34
N MET A 68 -4.00 0.39 15.69
CA MET A 68 -3.64 0.41 14.27
C MET A 68 -4.83 0.83 13.40
N ALA A 69 -6.02 0.29 13.64
CA ALA A 69 -7.24 0.64 12.91
C ALA A 69 -7.58 2.14 13.08
N MET A 70 -7.50 2.68 14.29
CA MET A 70 -7.80 4.11 14.55
C MET A 70 -6.76 5.05 13.94
N GLN A 71 -5.49 4.63 13.82
CA GLN A 71 -4.46 5.42 13.14
C GLN A 71 -4.80 5.69 11.67
N SER A 72 -5.42 4.72 10.97
CA SER A 72 -5.83 4.89 9.57
C SER A 72 -6.80 6.07 9.39
N LEU A 73 -7.74 6.24 10.32
CA LEU A 73 -8.71 7.34 10.32
C LEU A 73 -8.03 8.70 10.53
N VAL A 74 -7.04 8.76 11.41
CA VAL A 74 -6.26 9.97 11.68
C VAL A 74 -5.43 10.36 10.46
N LEU A 75 -4.79 9.40 9.80
CA LEU A 75 -4.01 9.64 8.58
C LEU A 75 -4.89 10.09 7.41
N ALA A 76 -6.08 9.49 7.24
CA ALA A 76 -7.05 9.93 6.24
C ALA A 76 -7.50 11.38 6.49
N ARG A 77 -7.78 11.73 7.75
CA ARG A 77 -8.10 13.13 8.14
C ARG A 77 -6.95 14.08 7.84
N LEU A 78 -5.70 13.69 8.10
CA LEU A 78 -4.52 14.49 7.79
C LEU A 78 -4.37 14.71 6.28
N ALA A 79 -4.56 13.67 5.47
CA ALA A 79 -4.51 13.77 4.02
C ALA A 79 -5.55 14.76 3.47
N GLY A 80 -6.79 14.67 3.95
CA GLY A 80 -7.86 15.63 3.59
C GLY A 80 -7.56 17.07 4.04
N PHE A 81 -6.97 17.25 5.22
CA PHE A 81 -6.55 18.56 5.71
C PHE A 81 -5.48 19.18 4.81
N LEU A 82 -4.46 18.42 4.41
CA LEU A 82 -3.42 18.88 3.48
C LEU A 82 -4.00 19.20 2.09
N ALA A 83 -4.91 18.37 1.59
CA ALA A 83 -5.57 18.56 0.30
C ALA A 83 -6.38 19.86 0.22
N GLY A 84 -6.96 20.30 1.34
CA GLY A 84 -7.67 21.59 1.41
C GLY A 84 -6.80 22.83 1.18
N HIS A 85 -5.48 22.67 1.14
CA HIS A 85 -4.51 23.74 0.90
C HIS A 85 -3.82 23.66 -0.47
N VAL A 86 -4.19 22.71 -1.33
CA VAL A 86 -3.65 22.57 -2.68
C VAL A 86 -4.41 23.47 -3.65
N ALA A 87 -3.70 24.03 -4.64
CA ALA A 87 -4.30 24.87 -5.66
C ALA A 87 -5.39 24.11 -6.47
N LEU A 88 -6.51 24.77 -6.73
CA LEU A 88 -7.70 24.21 -7.39
C LEU A 88 -7.54 23.97 -8.90
N ASN A 89 -6.34 24.15 -9.45
CA ASN A 89 -6.08 23.80 -10.85
C ASN A 89 -6.13 22.27 -11.07
N GLU A 90 -6.09 21.49 -9.98
CA GLU A 90 -6.32 20.06 -9.96
C GLU A 90 -7.46 19.76 -8.97
N ASP A 91 -8.06 18.57 -9.06
CA ASP A 91 -9.00 18.05 -8.05
C ASP A 91 -8.19 17.31 -6.97
N PRO A 92 -7.84 17.95 -5.83
CA PRO A 92 -6.99 17.33 -4.82
C PRO A 92 -7.71 16.19 -4.09
N LEU A 93 -9.05 16.23 -4.00
CA LEU A 93 -9.81 15.19 -3.34
C LEU A 93 -9.77 13.90 -4.16
N ARG A 94 -9.89 14.01 -5.49
CA ARG A 94 -9.73 12.86 -6.39
C ARG A 94 -8.38 12.18 -6.21
N LYS A 95 -7.27 12.93 -6.18
CA LYS A 95 -5.93 12.37 -5.99
C LYS A 95 -5.76 11.69 -4.63
N VAL A 96 -6.32 12.27 -3.56
CA VAL A 96 -6.30 11.65 -2.23
C VAL A 96 -7.10 10.34 -2.23
N MET A 97 -8.27 10.31 -2.86
CA MET A 97 -9.08 9.09 -2.97
C MET A 97 -8.37 8.00 -3.77
N GLU A 98 -7.76 8.36 -4.91
CA GLU A 98 -6.96 7.43 -5.71
C GLU A 98 -5.79 6.84 -4.89
N ALA A 99 -5.07 7.68 -4.14
CA ALA A 99 -4.00 7.23 -3.26
C ALA A 99 -4.49 6.32 -2.12
N MET A 100 -5.65 6.61 -1.52
CA MET A 100 -6.26 5.75 -0.51
C MET A 100 -6.63 4.37 -1.07
N MET A 101 -7.23 4.34 -2.27
CA MET A 101 -7.61 3.09 -2.93
C MET A 101 -6.37 2.27 -3.34
N LEU A 102 -5.30 2.94 -3.79
CA LEU A 102 -4.02 2.29 -4.07
C LEU A 102 -3.46 1.61 -2.81
N GLY A 103 -3.40 2.33 -1.67
CA GLY A 103 -2.94 1.76 -0.40
C GLY A 103 -3.81 0.60 0.10
N TYR A 104 -5.13 0.66 -0.11
CA TYR A 104 -6.04 -0.44 0.21
C TYR A 104 -5.78 -1.68 -0.67
N ALA A 105 -5.47 -1.49 -1.95
CA ALA A 105 -5.11 -2.58 -2.85
C ALA A 105 -3.76 -3.20 -2.47
N GLU A 106 -2.76 -2.39 -2.13
CA GLU A 106 -1.43 -2.85 -1.67
C GLU A 106 -1.51 -3.69 -0.39
N ALA A 107 -2.39 -3.33 0.54
CA ALA A 107 -2.63 -4.11 1.76
C ALA A 107 -3.27 -5.48 1.48
N ASN A 108 -4.04 -5.58 0.39
CA ASN A 108 -4.74 -6.80 -0.02
C ASN A 108 -3.92 -7.69 -0.96
N ALA A 109 -2.87 -7.16 -1.58
CA ALA A 109 -1.93 -7.97 -2.33
C ALA A 109 -1.32 -9.06 -1.43
N THR A 110 -1.05 -10.24 -1.97
CA THR A 110 -0.24 -11.24 -1.27
C THR A 110 1.19 -10.72 -1.15
N PRO A 111 1.87 -10.87 -0.01
CA PRO A 111 3.29 -10.58 0.09
C PRO A 111 4.03 -11.60 -0.78
N ASP A 112 4.24 -11.27 -2.05
CA ASP A 112 4.77 -12.21 -3.01
C ASP A 112 6.20 -12.60 -2.60
N VAL A 113 6.41 -13.91 -2.50
CA VAL A 113 7.73 -14.49 -2.35
C VAL A 113 8.40 -14.32 -3.70
N GLN A 114 9.25 -13.30 -3.85
CA GLN A 114 10.16 -13.12 -4.99
C GLN A 114 9.50 -13.17 -6.38
N ASP A 115 9.04 -12.03 -6.92
CA ASP A 115 8.98 -11.91 -8.38
C ASP A 115 10.29 -11.30 -8.90
N HIS A 116 11.25 -12.20 -9.12
CA HIS A 116 12.36 -11.98 -10.01
C HIS A 116 11.87 -12.18 -11.45
N GLY A 117 11.86 -11.12 -12.26
CA GLY A 117 12.05 -11.26 -13.71
C GLY A 117 11.05 -10.54 -14.60
N HIS A 118 11.20 -9.23 -14.76
CA HIS A 118 10.85 -8.61 -16.04
C HIS A 118 12.02 -8.79 -17.02
N ASP A 119 12.13 -10.00 -17.57
CA ASP A 119 12.92 -10.26 -18.78
C ASP A 119 12.07 -9.81 -19.99
N HIS A 120 12.34 -8.61 -20.49
CA HIS A 120 11.84 -8.17 -21.78
C HIS A 120 12.74 -8.73 -22.89
N GLY A 121 12.58 -10.03 -23.19
CA GLY A 121 13.13 -10.68 -24.38
C GLY A 121 12.12 -10.65 -25.55
N PRO A 122 12.51 -10.25 -26.77
CA PRO A 122 11.58 -9.99 -27.86
C PRO A 122 11.22 -11.28 -28.60
N GLY A 123 9.94 -11.62 -28.65
CA GLY A 123 9.50 -12.80 -29.38
C GLY A 123 8.01 -12.85 -29.58
N HIS A 124 7.51 -12.20 -30.63
CA HIS A 124 6.38 -12.71 -31.40
C HIS A 124 6.50 -12.27 -32.86
N ASP A 125 7.10 -13.18 -33.62
CA ASP A 125 7.09 -13.27 -35.07
C ASP A 125 5.72 -13.83 -35.50
N HIS A 126 4.86 -12.98 -36.09
CA HIS A 126 3.64 -13.43 -36.78
C HIS A 126 3.23 -12.46 -37.91
N GLY A 127 3.41 -12.91 -39.16
CA GLY A 127 2.74 -12.39 -40.36
C GLY A 127 3.74 -12.07 -41.47
N HIS A 128 3.66 -12.59 -42.70
CA HIS A 128 2.61 -13.27 -43.43
C HIS A 128 3.25 -14.05 -44.58
N SER A 129 2.70 -15.22 -44.95
CA SER A 129 3.07 -15.91 -46.18
C SER A 129 1.84 -16.24 -47.04
N HIS A 130 2.00 -15.95 -48.35
CA HIS A 130 1.27 -16.42 -49.55
C HIS A 130 -0.17 -15.88 -49.80
N HIS A 131 -0.68 -15.57 -51.01
CA HIS A 131 -0.21 -15.65 -52.41
C HIS A 131 -1.20 -14.91 -53.37
N HIS A 132 -0.71 -14.47 -54.54
CA HIS A 132 -1.33 -14.38 -55.90
C HIS A 132 -2.37 -13.30 -56.33
N GLY A 133 -2.11 -12.76 -57.53
CA GLY A 133 -3.03 -12.12 -58.49
C GLY A 133 -2.87 -10.59 -58.57
N ASN A 134 -2.71 -9.91 -59.71
CA ASN A 134 -2.99 -10.20 -61.12
C ASN A 134 -2.38 -9.06 -61.98
N HIS A 135 -1.99 -9.38 -63.22
CA HIS A 135 -1.73 -8.54 -64.42
C HIS A 135 -0.39 -8.75 -65.11
#